data_AF-A0A8K0RFC9-F1
#
_entry.id   AF-A0A8K0RFC9-F1
#
_cell.length_a   1.000
_cell.length_b   1.000
_cell.length_c   1.000
_cell.angle_alpha   90.00
_cell.angle_beta   90.00
_cell.angle_gamma   90.00
#
_symmetry.space_group_name_H-M   'P 1'
#
loop_
_entity.id
_entity.type
_entity.pdbx_description
1 polymer ?
#
loop_
_entity_poly.entity_id
_entity_poly.type
_entity_poly.pdbx_seq_one_letter_code
_entity_poly.pdbx_strand_id
1 'polypeptide(L)'
;MSTRTVYLLIYPGQSGQRAHFAIWVPYEEGGSEGTVIHVVGAPMAGFSLQFKRCYNPADTRRLTNLVPIGSVVAQNVHDFQGGRVEDTTPRGNIELAAAQVQPPRASANFLAPVNDTTNRRCQEWTTDYVRRLVALQYIDESAIAIVHARRDAPDYGIRLRPVAARPQQDQQQSAAAAPVWIWDAERREHKRWDGEKWVWQS
;
A
#
# COMPACT_ATOMS: atom_id res chain seq x y z
N MET A 1 13.44 22.22 12.15
CA MET A 1 12.02 22.15 11.70
C MET A 1 11.41 20.92 12.33
N SER A 2 10.16 20.97 12.80
CA SER A 2 9.50 19.77 13.32
C SER A 2 9.16 18.80 12.18
N THR A 3 9.25 17.51 12.47
CA THR A 3 8.94 16.43 11.53
C THR A 3 7.90 15.50 12.11
N ARG A 4 7.18 14.80 11.23
CA ARG A 4 6.19 13.78 11.55
C ARG A 4 6.60 12.47 10.90
N THR A 5 6.59 11.38 11.65
CA THR A 5 6.84 10.05 11.10
C THR A 5 5.67 9.64 10.22
N VAL A 6 5.97 9.25 8.98
CA VAL A 6 4.99 8.73 8.01
C VAL A 6 4.96 7.21 8.14
N TYR A 7 3.75 6.66 8.27
CA TYR A 7 3.54 5.23 8.44
C TYR A 7 2.78 4.63 7.26
N LEU A 8 3.22 3.45 6.83
CA LEU A 8 2.40 2.54 6.03
C LEU A 8 1.52 1.72 6.97
N LEU A 9 0.21 1.81 6.77
CA LEU A 9 -0.79 0.95 7.40
C LEU A 9 -1.10 -0.21 6.47
N ILE A 10 -0.92 -1.41 7.00
CA ILE A 10 -1.24 -2.66 6.29
C ILE A 10 -2.43 -3.29 6.99
N TYR A 11 -3.57 -3.27 6.33
CA TYR A 11 -4.76 -3.97 6.79
C TYR A 11 -4.81 -5.36 6.14
N PRO A 12 -4.74 -6.46 6.90
CA PRO A 12 -4.70 -7.82 6.36
C PRO A 12 -5.99 -8.10 5.59
N GLY A 13 -5.87 -8.56 4.35
CA GLY A 13 -7.01 -8.95 3.53
C GLY A 13 -7.79 -10.10 4.18
N GLN A 14 -9.07 -10.24 3.83
CA GLN A 14 -9.80 -11.48 4.14
C GLN A 14 -9.19 -12.65 3.34
N SER A 15 -9.52 -13.89 3.69
CA SER A 15 -9.00 -15.08 3.00
C SER A 15 -9.15 -14.96 1.48
N GLY A 16 -8.04 -14.98 0.75
CA GLY A 16 -8.02 -14.82 -0.70
C GLY A 16 -8.20 -13.39 -1.20
N GLN A 17 -8.02 -12.37 -0.35
CA GLN A 17 -7.96 -10.96 -0.74
C GLN A 17 -6.60 -10.37 -0.38
N ARG A 18 -6.13 -9.43 -1.19
CA ARG A 18 -4.91 -8.67 -0.93
C ARG A 18 -5.10 -7.75 0.27
N ALA A 19 -4.00 -7.47 0.96
CA ALA A 19 -3.94 -6.48 2.01
C ALA A 19 -4.26 -5.08 1.46
N HIS A 20 -5.00 -4.30 2.24
CA HIS A 20 -5.27 -2.90 1.91
C HIS A 20 -4.15 -2.03 2.47
N PHE A 21 -3.58 -1.18 1.63
CA PHE A 21 -2.53 -0.25 2.01
C PHE A 21 -3.10 1.15 2.18
N ALA A 22 -2.60 1.83 3.20
CA ALA A 22 -2.88 3.24 3.45
C ALA A 22 -1.63 3.92 4.01
N ILE A 23 -1.52 5.22 3.80
CA ILE A 23 -0.53 6.05 4.49
C ILE A 23 -1.21 6.75 5.66
N TRP A 24 -0.59 6.74 6.83
CA TRP A 24 -1.03 7.53 7.98
C TRP A 24 0.08 8.48 8.39
N VAL A 25 -0.32 9.71 8.70
CA VAL A 25 0.59 10.73 9.24
C VAL A 25 -0.09 11.36 10.45
N PRO A 26 0.54 11.34 11.63
CA PRO A 26 -0.03 11.95 12.82
C PRO A 26 -0.03 13.48 12.72
N TYR A 27 -0.96 14.13 13.39
CA TYR A 27 -0.98 15.59 13.52
C TYR A 27 0.16 16.11 14.41
N GLU A 28 0.63 15.30 15.35
CA GLU A 28 1.78 15.62 16.19
C GLU A 28 2.70 14.42 16.29
N GLU A 29 4.01 14.63 16.35
CA GLU A 29 4.93 13.50 16.53
C GLU A 29 4.67 12.82 17.87
N GLY A 30 4.44 11.49 17.84
CA GLY A 30 4.01 10.72 19.00
C GLY A 30 2.53 10.88 19.39
N GLY A 31 1.77 11.69 18.65
CA GLY A 31 0.32 11.84 18.84
C GLY A 31 -0.46 10.60 18.38
N SER A 32 -1.67 10.43 18.94
CA SER A 32 -2.55 9.29 18.64
C SER A 32 -3.43 9.50 17.41
N GLU A 33 -3.61 10.74 16.96
CA GLU A 33 -4.50 11.08 15.85
C GLU A 33 -3.74 11.63 14.65
N GLY A 34 -4.29 11.35 13.47
CA GLY A 34 -3.72 11.82 12.21
C GLY A 34 -4.66 11.67 11.04
N THR A 35 -4.12 11.90 9.85
CA THR A 35 -4.83 11.68 8.59
C THR A 35 -4.41 10.33 8.00
N VAL A 36 -5.39 9.49 7.67
CA VAL A 36 -5.19 8.34 6.76
C VAL A 36 -5.46 8.78 5.33
N ILE A 37 -4.56 8.42 4.43
CA ILE A 37 -4.60 8.68 3.00
C ILE A 37 -4.60 7.33 2.28
N HIS A 38 -5.66 7.04 1.53
CA HIS A 38 -5.79 5.75 0.85
C HIS A 38 -6.74 5.83 -0.33
N VAL A 39 -6.73 4.79 -1.16
CA VAL A 39 -7.74 4.61 -2.19
C VAL A 39 -8.71 3.50 -1.80
N VAL A 40 -10.01 3.78 -1.86
CA VAL A 40 -11.07 2.82 -1.54
C VAL A 40 -11.81 2.47 -2.81
N GLY A 41 -12.14 1.20 -2.98
CA GLY A 41 -12.92 0.74 -4.13
C GLY A 41 -12.70 -0.73 -4.38
N ALA A 42 -13.09 -1.15 -5.59
CA ALA A 42 -13.01 -2.53 -6.01
C ALA A 42 -12.53 -2.62 -7.46
N PRO A 43 -11.88 -3.72 -7.85
CA PRO A 43 -11.37 -3.90 -9.21
C PRO A 43 -12.39 -3.64 -10.32
N MET A 44 -13.65 -4.03 -10.09
CA MET A 44 -14.73 -3.93 -11.07
C MET A 44 -15.33 -2.53 -11.15
N ALA A 45 -15.23 -1.73 -10.08
CA ALA A 45 -15.83 -0.40 -9.99
C ALA A 45 -14.80 0.73 -10.12
N GLY A 46 -13.51 0.40 -10.00
CA GLY A 46 -12.44 1.37 -9.83
C GLY A 46 -12.27 1.77 -8.36
N PHE A 47 -11.31 2.66 -8.14
CA PHE A 47 -10.91 3.14 -6.83
C PHE A 47 -10.98 4.66 -6.78
N SER A 48 -11.25 5.21 -5.61
CA SER A 48 -11.33 6.64 -5.35
C SER A 48 -10.44 7.01 -4.16
N LEU A 49 -9.73 8.14 -4.28
CA LEU A 49 -8.96 8.70 -3.18
C LEU A 49 -9.89 9.14 -2.05
N GLN A 50 -9.54 8.77 -0.83
CA GLN A 50 -10.27 9.15 0.38
C GLN A 50 -9.26 9.54 1.48
N PHE A 51 -9.68 10.45 2.34
CA PHE A 51 -8.98 10.84 3.55
C PHE A 51 -9.83 10.48 4.77
N LYS A 52 -9.22 9.92 5.81
CA LYS A 52 -9.85 9.79 7.14
C LYS A 52 -9.17 10.74 8.11
N ARG A 53 -9.92 11.70 8.64
CA ARG A 53 -9.46 12.74 9.58
C ARG A 53 -9.61 12.26 11.01
N CYS A 54 -8.78 12.79 11.91
CA CYS A 54 -8.75 12.42 13.34
C CYS A 54 -8.77 10.89 13.52
N TYR A 55 -7.98 10.20 12.70
CA TYR A 55 -7.92 8.76 12.73
C TYR A 55 -6.84 8.32 13.70
N ASN A 56 -7.26 7.51 14.68
CA ASN A 56 -6.36 6.78 15.56
C ASN A 56 -6.27 5.31 15.11
N PRO A 57 -5.08 4.84 14.70
CA PRO A 57 -4.88 3.44 14.33
C PRO A 57 -5.18 2.45 15.47
N ALA A 58 -5.01 2.86 16.74
CA ALA A 58 -5.30 2.02 17.90
C ALA A 58 -6.80 1.74 18.11
N ASP A 59 -7.67 2.62 17.62
CA ASP A 59 -9.14 2.45 17.75
C ASP A 59 -9.70 1.41 16.78
N THR A 60 -8.87 0.91 15.86
CA THR A 60 -9.32 -0.01 14.83
C THR A 60 -9.27 -1.46 15.33
N ARG A 61 -10.45 -2.11 15.32
CA ARG A 61 -10.59 -3.54 15.67
C ARG A 61 -9.85 -4.50 14.73
N ARG A 62 -9.43 -4.03 13.56
CA ARG A 62 -8.65 -4.81 12.59
C ARG A 62 -7.18 -4.75 12.99
N LEU A 63 -6.53 -5.92 13.04
CA LEU A 63 -5.07 -6.01 13.20
C LEU A 63 -4.42 -5.15 12.11
N THR A 64 -3.84 -4.01 12.48
CA THR A 64 -3.23 -3.10 11.52
C THR A 64 -1.73 -3.09 11.81
N ASN A 65 -0.93 -3.42 10.80
CA ASN A 65 0.53 -3.33 10.95
C ASN A 65 0.96 -1.91 10.57
N LEU A 66 1.55 -1.18 11.52
CA LEU A 66 2.09 0.16 11.30
C LEU A 66 3.59 0.04 11.05
N VAL A 67 4.01 0.47 9.87
CA VAL A 67 5.42 0.41 9.45
C VAL A 67 5.91 1.83 9.22
N PRO A 68 6.88 2.35 9.98
CA PRO A 68 7.47 3.65 9.67
C PRO A 68 8.19 3.56 8.32
N ILE A 69 7.91 4.50 7.43
CA ILE A 69 8.49 4.54 6.08
C ILE A 69 9.38 5.77 5.85
N GLY A 70 9.34 6.76 6.74
CA GLY A 70 10.16 7.97 6.66
C GLY A 70 9.59 9.09 7.52
N SER A 71 10.16 10.29 7.39
CA SER A 71 9.73 11.49 8.11
C SER A 71 9.41 12.60 7.13
N VAL A 72 8.36 13.36 7.41
CA VAL A 72 7.94 14.52 6.62
C VAL A 72 8.01 15.79 7.47
N VAL A 73 8.39 16.91 6.87
CA VAL A 73 8.35 18.22 7.55
C VAL A 73 6.91 18.57 7.90
N ALA A 74 6.66 18.99 9.14
CA ALA A 74 5.32 19.27 9.66
C ALA A 74 4.52 20.24 8.76
N GLN A 75 5.17 21.24 8.17
CA GLN A 75 4.53 22.21 7.27
C GLN A 75 3.83 21.58 6.04
N ASN A 76 4.21 20.37 5.64
CA ASN A 76 3.57 19.65 4.54
C ASN A 76 2.29 18.91 4.95
N VAL A 77 2.02 18.80 6.24
CA VAL A 77 0.90 18.07 6.83
C VAL A 77 -0.11 19.07 7.39
N HIS A 78 -1.38 18.90 7.03
CA HIS A 78 -2.46 19.73 7.54
C HIS A 78 -3.04 19.12 8.82
N ASP A 79 -2.98 19.88 9.91
CA ASP A 79 -3.51 19.49 11.22
C ASP A 79 -4.99 19.83 11.30
N PHE A 80 -5.84 18.82 11.14
CA PHE A 80 -7.28 18.99 11.06
C PHE A 80 -7.89 19.25 12.45
N GLN A 81 -8.64 20.35 12.60
CA GLN A 81 -9.18 20.83 13.88
C GLN A 81 -10.66 20.49 14.10
N GLY A 82 -11.16 19.41 13.51
CA GLY A 82 -12.57 18.99 13.61
C GLY A 82 -12.74 17.60 14.24
N GLY A 83 -13.92 17.01 14.08
CA GLY A 83 -14.18 15.63 14.47
C GLY A 83 -13.78 14.60 13.41
N ARG A 84 -13.75 13.32 13.79
CA ARG A 84 -13.50 12.20 12.88
C ARG A 84 -14.47 12.23 11.69
N VAL A 85 -13.92 12.36 10.48
CA VAL A 85 -14.69 12.44 9.24
C VAL A 85 -13.93 11.76 8.11
N GLU A 86 -14.67 11.21 7.15
CA GLU A 86 -14.11 10.75 5.88
C GLU A 86 -14.47 11.75 4.78
N ASP A 87 -13.49 12.18 4.01
CA ASP A 87 -13.69 13.14 2.92
C ASP A 87 -12.77 12.83 1.72
N THR A 88 -12.89 13.61 0.66
CA THR A 88 -12.07 13.49 -0.56
C THR A 88 -11.33 14.79 -0.89
N THR A 89 -11.31 15.76 0.03
CA THR A 89 -10.79 17.10 -0.23
C THR A 89 -9.37 17.22 0.34
N PRO A 90 -8.33 17.32 -0.50
CA PRO A 90 -6.96 17.48 -0.02
C PRO A 90 -6.77 18.86 0.62
N ARG A 91 -6.03 18.91 1.73
CA ARG A 91 -5.77 20.14 2.51
C ARG A 91 -4.30 20.45 2.72
N GLY A 92 -3.49 19.42 2.94
CA GLY A 92 -2.03 19.53 3.10
C GLY A 92 -1.26 19.19 1.83
N ASN A 93 0.03 19.52 1.78
CA ASN A 93 0.90 19.22 0.63
C ASN A 93 1.00 17.72 0.37
N ILE A 94 1.06 16.88 1.41
CA ILE A 94 1.08 15.43 1.21
C ILE A 94 -0.23 14.91 0.60
N GLU A 95 -1.36 15.55 0.91
CA GLU A 95 -2.68 15.17 0.41
C GLU A 95 -2.88 15.66 -1.03
N LEU A 96 -2.38 16.85 -1.34
CA LEU A 96 -2.31 17.37 -2.70
C LEU A 96 -1.45 16.46 -3.58
N ALA A 97 -0.31 15.99 -3.06
CA ALA A 97 0.53 15.01 -3.75
C ALA A 97 -0.23 13.69 -4.01
N ALA A 98 -1.05 13.24 -3.06
CA ALA A 98 -1.89 12.05 -3.24
C ALA A 98 -2.94 12.27 -4.35
N ALA A 99 -3.58 13.44 -4.39
CA ALA A 99 -4.58 13.78 -5.41
C ALA A 99 -3.99 13.86 -6.84
N GLN A 100 -2.68 14.04 -6.98
CA GLN A 100 -2.00 14.03 -8.28
C GLN A 100 -1.70 12.62 -8.80
N VAL A 101 -1.80 11.59 -7.96
CA VAL A 101 -1.59 10.19 -8.36
C VAL A 101 -2.93 9.58 -8.72
N GLN A 102 -3.11 9.24 -9.99
CA GLN A 102 -4.38 8.71 -10.50
C GLN A 102 -4.77 7.41 -9.79
N PRO A 103 -5.94 7.37 -9.12
CA PRO A 103 -6.47 6.14 -8.55
C PRO A 103 -6.69 5.06 -9.63
N PRO A 104 -6.51 3.77 -9.30
CA PRO A 104 -6.73 2.69 -10.25
C PRO A 104 -8.16 2.71 -10.81
N ARG A 105 -8.26 2.64 -12.14
CA ARG A 105 -9.55 2.56 -12.85
C ARG A 105 -10.13 1.14 -12.75
N ALA A 106 -11.41 1.02 -13.06
CA ALA A 106 -12.06 -0.29 -13.23
C ALA A 106 -11.28 -1.11 -14.28
N SER A 107 -10.98 -2.35 -13.96
CA SER A 107 -10.28 -3.26 -14.88
C SER A 107 -11.27 -4.21 -15.53
N ALA A 108 -11.29 -4.23 -16.87
CA ALA A 108 -12.11 -5.17 -17.65
C ALA A 108 -11.65 -6.63 -17.43
N ASN A 109 -10.36 -6.85 -17.13
CA ASN A 109 -9.77 -8.15 -16.85
C ASN A 109 -9.30 -8.26 -15.40
N PHE A 110 -10.22 -8.03 -14.44
CA PHE A 110 -9.89 -7.99 -13.02
C PHE A 110 -9.33 -9.31 -12.46
N LEU A 111 -9.54 -10.45 -13.14
CA LEU A 111 -8.99 -11.77 -12.82
C LEU A 111 -7.58 -12.02 -13.39
N ALA A 112 -7.00 -11.09 -14.15
CA ALA A 112 -5.61 -11.19 -14.57
C ALA A 112 -4.67 -10.97 -13.37
N PRO A 113 -3.38 -11.38 -13.41
CA PRO A 113 -2.39 -10.96 -12.43
C PRO A 113 -2.36 -9.43 -12.26
N VAL A 114 -2.12 -8.95 -11.03
CA VAL A 114 -1.92 -7.51 -10.80
C VAL A 114 -0.58 -7.11 -11.39
N ASN A 115 -0.58 -6.00 -12.10
CA ASN A 115 0.60 -5.41 -12.71
C ASN A 115 0.55 -3.89 -12.59
N ASP A 116 1.67 -3.24 -12.89
CA ASP A 116 1.82 -1.80 -12.74
C ASP A 116 1.11 -0.99 -13.87
N THR A 117 0.39 -1.65 -14.78
CA THR A 117 -0.17 -1.02 -16.00
C THR A 117 -1.69 -1.15 -16.13
N THR A 118 -2.21 -2.38 -16.23
CA THR A 118 -3.59 -2.69 -16.68
C THR A 118 -4.48 -3.25 -15.56
N ASN A 119 -3.88 -3.83 -14.52
CA ASN A 119 -4.63 -4.42 -13.41
C ASN A 119 -4.14 -3.93 -12.05
N ARG A 120 -4.15 -2.61 -11.89
CA ARG A 120 -3.67 -1.92 -10.68
C ARG A 120 -4.67 -2.01 -9.52
N ARG A 121 -4.18 -2.00 -8.28
CA ARG A 121 -4.96 -2.00 -7.04
C ARG A 121 -4.43 -0.96 -6.05
N CYS A 122 -4.93 -0.98 -4.82
CA CYS A 122 -4.52 -0.04 -3.77
C CYS A 122 -3.02 -0.08 -3.47
N GLN A 123 -2.36 -1.26 -3.50
CA GLN A 123 -0.92 -1.38 -3.24
C GLN A 123 -0.07 -0.68 -4.32
N GLU A 124 -0.46 -0.79 -5.59
CA GLU A 124 0.22 -0.11 -6.71
C GLU A 124 0.03 1.40 -6.62
N TRP A 125 -1.17 1.85 -6.25
CA TRP A 125 -1.41 3.28 -6.02
C TRP A 125 -0.58 3.82 -4.87
N THR A 126 -0.52 3.11 -3.72
CA THR A 126 0.29 3.54 -2.58
C THR A 126 1.78 3.59 -2.94
N THR A 127 2.27 2.65 -3.75
CA THR A 127 3.66 2.66 -4.23
C THR A 127 3.95 3.89 -5.08
N ASP A 128 3.06 4.24 -6.01
CA ASP A 128 3.22 5.43 -6.85
C ASP A 128 3.07 6.73 -6.05
N TYR A 129 2.19 6.74 -5.04
CA TYR A 129 2.08 7.86 -4.11
C TYR A 129 3.37 8.06 -3.31
N VAL A 130 3.97 7.00 -2.79
CA VAL A 130 5.26 7.07 -2.08
C VAL A 130 6.38 7.56 -3.01
N ARG A 131 6.44 7.06 -4.25
CA ARG A 131 7.36 7.59 -5.28
C ARG A 131 7.15 9.08 -5.53
N ARG A 132 5.90 9.56 -5.56
CA ARG A 132 5.59 10.99 -5.70
C ARG A 132 6.09 11.80 -4.51
N LEU A 133 5.92 11.31 -3.28
CA LEU A 133 6.43 11.98 -2.09
C LEU A 133 7.97 12.07 -2.10
N VAL A 134 8.66 11.03 -2.53
CA VAL A 134 10.13 11.02 -2.72
C VAL A 134 10.55 12.02 -3.81
N ALA A 135 9.86 12.03 -4.96
CA ALA A 135 10.15 12.96 -6.05
C ALA A 135 9.96 14.43 -5.66
N LEU A 136 9.04 14.72 -4.73
CA LEU A 136 8.83 16.04 -4.14
C LEU A 136 9.77 16.32 -2.96
N GLN A 137 10.66 15.39 -2.61
CA GLN A 137 11.58 15.45 -1.48
C GLN A 137 10.86 15.65 -0.13
N TYR A 138 9.64 15.11 -0.01
CA TYR A 138 8.88 15.15 1.24
C TYR A 138 9.27 14.05 2.21
N ILE A 139 9.77 12.92 1.69
CA ILE A 139 10.33 11.79 2.43
C ILE A 139 11.53 11.22 1.67
N ASP A 140 12.38 10.44 2.35
CA ASP A 140 13.57 9.82 1.77
C ASP A 140 13.26 8.66 0.82
N GLU A 141 14.17 8.42 -0.13
CA GLU A 141 14.05 7.36 -1.16
C GLU A 141 13.91 5.95 -0.57
N SER A 142 14.47 5.72 0.63
CA SER A 142 14.36 4.45 1.36
C SER A 142 12.90 3.99 1.58
N ALA A 143 11.96 4.94 1.63
CA ALA A 143 10.53 4.67 1.76
C ALA A 143 9.99 3.73 0.66
N ILE A 144 10.51 3.87 -0.57
CA ILE A 144 10.08 3.07 -1.72
C ILE A 144 10.42 1.59 -1.48
N ALA A 145 11.64 1.29 -1.03
CA ALA A 145 12.07 -0.08 -0.77
C ALA A 145 11.25 -0.72 0.37
N ILE A 146 10.98 0.03 1.44
CA ILE A 146 10.18 -0.45 2.58
C ILE A 146 8.75 -0.81 2.12
N VAL A 147 8.09 0.08 1.38
CA VAL A 147 6.71 -0.13 0.91
C VAL A 147 6.66 -1.27 -0.10
N HIS A 148 7.62 -1.33 -1.03
CA HIS A 148 7.69 -2.40 -2.02
C HIS A 148 7.84 -3.78 -1.40
N ALA A 149 8.70 -3.91 -0.38
CA ALA A 149 8.95 -5.17 0.32
C ALA A 149 7.72 -5.71 1.08
N ARG A 150 6.68 -4.90 1.29
CA ARG A 150 5.45 -5.30 1.98
C ARG A 150 4.32 -5.70 1.04
N ARG A 151 4.45 -5.46 -0.28
CA ARG A 151 3.39 -5.79 -1.26
C ARG A 151 3.09 -7.29 -1.24
N ASP A 152 1.82 -7.62 -1.47
CA ASP A 152 1.46 -9.01 -1.75
C ASP A 152 1.99 -9.42 -3.12
N ALA A 153 2.23 -10.74 -3.28
CA ALA A 153 2.63 -11.31 -4.55
C ALA A 153 1.60 -10.98 -5.66
N PRO A 154 2.04 -10.80 -6.93
CA PRO A 154 1.16 -10.41 -8.04
C PRO A 154 -0.04 -11.34 -8.28
N ASP A 155 0.06 -12.61 -7.88
CA ASP A 155 -0.93 -13.67 -8.03
C ASP A 155 -1.84 -13.85 -6.79
N TYR A 156 -1.52 -13.17 -5.68
CA TYR A 156 -2.29 -13.27 -4.45
C TYR A 156 -3.65 -12.57 -4.58
N GLY A 157 -4.69 -13.26 -4.13
CA GLY A 157 -6.08 -12.78 -4.17
C GLY A 157 -6.75 -12.74 -5.54
N ILE A 158 -6.17 -13.44 -6.53
CA ILE A 158 -6.69 -13.57 -7.90
C ILE A 158 -7.17 -15.00 -8.18
N ARG A 159 -6.72 -15.96 -7.38
CA ARG A 159 -7.13 -17.36 -7.50
C ARG A 159 -8.50 -17.57 -6.86
N LEU A 160 -9.52 -17.82 -7.69
CA LEU A 160 -10.67 -18.60 -7.25
C LEU A 160 -10.15 -19.99 -6.89
N ARG A 161 -10.17 -20.38 -5.62
CA ARG A 161 -10.05 -21.80 -5.28
C ARG A 161 -11.31 -22.48 -5.82
N PRO A 162 -11.20 -23.50 -6.71
CA PRO A 162 -12.33 -24.37 -6.96
C PRO A 162 -12.79 -24.95 -5.62
N VAL A 163 -14.09 -24.97 -5.35
CA VAL A 163 -14.63 -25.79 -4.27
C VAL A 163 -14.48 -27.24 -4.72
N ALA A 164 -13.34 -27.85 -4.44
CA ALA A 164 -13.11 -29.25 -4.69
C ALA A 164 -12.58 -29.89 -3.39
N ALA A 165 -13.34 -30.90 -2.95
CA ALA A 165 -13.01 -32.00 -2.06
C ALA A 165 -11.80 -31.83 -1.12
N ARG A 166 -12.11 -31.94 0.17
CA ARG A 166 -11.18 -32.22 1.29
C ARG A 166 -10.05 -33.17 0.87
N PRO A 167 -8.79 -32.84 1.16
CA PRO A 167 -7.81 -33.88 1.47
C PRO A 167 -7.08 -33.63 2.79
N GLN A 168 -6.57 -34.75 3.27
CA GLN A 168 -5.84 -35.03 4.49
C GLN A 168 -4.60 -34.16 4.71
N GLN A 169 -4.27 -34.06 6.00
CA GLN A 169 -3.03 -33.52 6.54
C GLN A 169 -1.77 -34.21 6.01
N ASP A 170 -0.65 -33.51 6.23
CA ASP A 170 0.78 -33.86 6.10
C ASP A 170 1.44 -33.17 4.89
N GLN A 171 2.56 -32.46 4.99
CA GLN A 171 3.57 -32.38 6.03
C GLN A 171 4.38 -31.07 5.87
N GLN A 172 4.92 -30.58 6.98
CA GLN A 172 6.01 -29.62 7.16
C GLN A 172 6.83 -29.27 5.89
N GLN A 173 6.82 -28.01 5.48
CA GLN A 173 7.95 -27.42 4.75
C GLN A 173 8.24 -26.00 5.25
N SER A 174 9.50 -25.84 5.60
CA SER A 174 10.18 -24.72 6.23
C SER A 174 9.82 -23.38 5.60
N ALA A 175 9.58 -22.37 6.44
CA ALA A 175 9.37 -20.99 6.04
C ALA A 175 10.64 -20.41 5.40
N ALA A 176 10.85 -20.67 4.11
CA ALA A 176 11.79 -19.92 3.29
C ALA A 176 11.27 -18.48 3.18
N ALA A 177 12.16 -17.51 3.39
CA ALA A 177 11.85 -16.08 3.26
C ALA A 177 11.10 -15.82 1.94
N ALA A 178 10.00 -15.07 2.02
CA ALA A 178 9.20 -14.74 0.85
C ALA A 178 10.09 -14.16 -0.26
N PRO A 179 9.94 -14.62 -1.52
CA PRO A 179 10.82 -14.20 -2.60
C PRO A 179 10.74 -12.68 -2.78
N VAL A 180 11.90 -12.02 -2.77
CA VAL A 180 12.03 -10.60 -3.09
C VAL A 180 11.93 -10.46 -4.60
N TRP A 181 10.94 -9.69 -5.05
CA TRP A 181 10.72 -9.38 -6.46
C TRP A 181 11.20 -7.96 -6.75
N ILE A 182 11.86 -7.78 -7.90
CA ILE A 182 12.26 -6.47 -8.40
C ILE A 182 11.78 -6.35 -9.85
N TRP A 183 11.04 -5.29 -10.15
CA TRP A 183 10.67 -4.94 -11.51
C TRP A 183 11.82 -4.21 -12.20
N ASP A 184 12.20 -4.66 -13.39
CA ASP A 184 13.19 -4.00 -14.24
C ASP A 184 12.47 -3.17 -15.31
N ALA A 185 12.58 -1.85 -15.21
CA ALA A 185 11.90 -0.93 -16.12
C ALA A 185 12.43 -0.96 -17.56
N GLU A 186 13.70 -1.35 -17.75
CA GLU A 186 14.33 -1.42 -19.07
C GLU A 186 13.87 -2.68 -19.81
N ARG A 187 13.76 -3.80 -19.09
CA ARG A 187 13.40 -5.09 -19.67
C ARG A 187 11.91 -5.42 -19.62
N ARG A 188 11.12 -4.65 -18.87
CA ARG A 188 9.69 -4.90 -18.64
C ARG A 188 9.41 -6.32 -18.12
N GLU A 189 10.33 -6.83 -17.31
CA GLU A 189 10.28 -8.17 -16.74
C GLU A 189 10.56 -8.12 -15.24
N HIS A 190 10.04 -9.09 -14.51
CA HIS A 190 10.34 -9.26 -13.10
C HIS A 190 11.59 -10.13 -12.92
N LYS A 191 12.46 -9.73 -12.01
CA LYS A 191 13.48 -10.59 -11.42
C LYS A 191 13.02 -11.05 -10.05
N ARG A 192 13.20 -12.33 -9.75
CA ARG A 192 13.11 -12.86 -8.39
C ARG A 192 14.48 -13.21 -7.87
N TRP A 193 14.71 -13.00 -6.59
CA TRP A 193 15.84 -13.59 -5.88
C TRP A 193 15.52 -15.05 -5.56
N ASP A 194 16.34 -15.99 -6.05
CA ASP A 194 16.15 -17.44 -5.79
C ASP A 194 16.94 -17.94 -4.56
N GLY A 195 17.72 -17.06 -3.92
CA GLY A 195 18.62 -17.40 -2.82
C GLY A 195 20.10 -17.25 -3.17
N GLU A 196 20.46 -17.36 -4.46
CA GLU A 196 21.85 -17.27 -4.95
C GLU A 196 22.01 -16.21 -6.06
N LYS A 197 20.98 -16.00 -6.88
CA LYS A 197 21.02 -15.09 -8.02
C LYS A 197 19.65 -14.50 -8.35
N TRP A 198 19.70 -13.42 -9.13
CA TRP A 198 18.51 -12.85 -9.74
C TRP A 198 18.12 -13.67 -10.97
N VAL A 199 16.92 -14.25 -10.93
CA VAL A 199 16.37 -15.04 -12.02
C VAL A 199 15.22 -14.28 -12.67
N TRP A 200 15.27 -14.18 -13.99
CA TRP A 200 14.22 -13.58 -14.81
C TRP A 200 13.02 -14.51 -14.94
N GLN A 201 11.81 -13.95 -14.90
CA GLN A 201 10.57 -14.67 -15.21
C GLN A 201 10.00 -14.11 -16.52
N SER A 202 10.06 -14.96 -17.56
CA SER A 202 9.41 -14.79 -18.87
C SER A 202 7.91 -15.10 -18.79
#